data_AF-A0A4R1ML32-F1
#
_entry.id   AF-A0A4R1ML32-F1
#
_cell.length_a   1.000
_cell.length_b   1.000
_cell.length_c   1.000
_cell.angle_alpha   90.00
_cell.angle_beta   90.00
_cell.angle_gamma   90.00
#
_symmetry.space_group_name_H-M   'P 1'
#
loop_
_entity.id
_entity.type
_entity.pdbx_description
1 polymer ?
#
loop_
_entity_poly.entity_id
_entity_poly.type
_entity_poly.pdbx_seq_one_letter_code
_entity_poly.pdbx_strand_id
1 'polypeptide(L)'
;MKRVNKILNNHSYNLYMDKINKAETHRIFCLHNLEHLLDVARIAYILTLERDVPLDKEIIYASALLHDIGRWQQYLDESDHALVSAELAIDILKACDFNQQEIQLIIQAIKKHREGNDLSTDLDFILYEADKQSRLCINCKSSHQCMKKEDIKNQSIEY
;
A
#
# COMPACT_ATOMS: atom_id res chain seq x y z
N MET A 1 -16.30 -2.99 6.32
CA MET A 1 -15.47 -4.18 6.01
C MET A 1 -16.04 -5.09 4.90
N LYS A 2 -17.31 -4.95 4.49
CA LYS A 2 -17.87 -5.78 3.41
C LYS A 2 -17.17 -5.55 2.07
N ARG A 3 -16.87 -4.29 1.71
CA ARG A 3 -16.20 -3.91 0.46
C ARG A 3 -14.74 -4.34 0.44
N VAL A 4 -14.07 -4.24 1.59
CA VAL A 4 -12.71 -4.77 1.78
C VAL A 4 -12.66 -6.27 1.56
N ASN A 5 -13.62 -7.03 2.11
CA ASN A 5 -13.70 -8.46 1.84
C ASN A 5 -13.99 -8.77 0.37
N LYS A 6 -14.73 -7.92 -0.35
CA LYS A 6 -14.89 -8.06 -1.80
C LYS A 6 -13.57 -7.88 -2.55
N ILE A 7 -12.71 -6.94 -2.13
CA ILE A 7 -11.36 -6.77 -2.70
C ILE A 7 -10.53 -8.05 -2.52
N LEU A 8 -10.48 -8.61 -1.30
CA LEU A 8 -9.73 -9.84 -1.01
C LEU A 8 -10.22 -11.05 -1.82
N ASN A 9 -11.49 -11.08 -2.20
CA ASN A 9 -12.07 -12.13 -3.04
C ASN A 9 -12.13 -11.76 -4.54
N ASN A 10 -11.62 -10.60 -4.93
CA ASN A 10 -11.66 -10.14 -6.31
C ASN A 10 -10.63 -10.92 -7.16
N HIS A 11 -11.07 -11.39 -8.33
CA HIS A 11 -10.22 -12.19 -9.22
C HIS A 11 -8.96 -11.44 -9.68
N SER A 12 -9.11 -10.19 -10.12
CA SER A 12 -7.98 -9.38 -10.60
C SER A 12 -6.99 -9.06 -9.48
N TYR A 13 -7.50 -8.73 -8.28
CA TYR A 13 -6.66 -8.53 -7.10
C TYR A 13 -5.80 -9.77 -6.82
N ASN A 14 -6.42 -10.94 -6.71
CA ASN A 14 -5.70 -12.19 -6.44
C ASN A 14 -4.70 -12.54 -7.54
N LEU A 15 -5.06 -12.31 -8.81
CA LEU A 15 -4.14 -12.49 -9.94
C LEU A 15 -2.88 -11.60 -9.81
N TYR A 16 -3.03 -10.34 -9.41
CA TYR A 16 -1.89 -9.43 -9.25
C TYR A 16 -1.04 -9.80 -8.04
N MET A 17 -1.66 -10.17 -6.92
CA MET A 17 -0.94 -10.68 -5.74
C MET A 17 -0.15 -11.95 -6.07
N ASP A 18 -0.72 -12.87 -6.87
CA ASP A 18 -0.01 -14.07 -7.33
C ASP A 18 1.21 -13.73 -8.19
N LYS A 19 1.10 -12.74 -9.08
CA LYS A 19 2.24 -12.28 -9.88
C LYS A 19 3.35 -11.70 -9.00
N ILE A 20 2.99 -10.89 -8.00
CA ILE A 20 3.92 -10.30 -7.04
C ILE A 20 4.63 -11.43 -6.25
N ASN A 21 3.86 -12.32 -5.63
CA ASN A 21 4.40 -13.43 -4.85
C ASN A 21 5.36 -14.31 -5.67
N LYS A 22 5.02 -14.61 -6.94
CA LYS A 22 5.92 -15.35 -7.84
C LYS A 22 7.22 -14.60 -8.11
N ALA A 23 7.14 -13.31 -8.43
CA ALA A 23 8.32 -12.47 -8.67
C ALA A 23 9.19 -12.31 -7.41
N GLU A 24 8.59 -12.39 -6.22
CA GLU A 24 9.27 -12.20 -4.94
C GLU A 24 9.74 -13.50 -4.27
N THR A 25 9.55 -14.68 -4.89
CA THR A 25 9.90 -16.00 -4.31
C THR A 25 11.32 -16.10 -3.75
N HIS A 26 12.28 -15.42 -4.37
CA HIS A 26 13.69 -15.41 -3.96
C HIS A 26 14.19 -14.03 -3.50
N ARG A 27 13.26 -13.10 -3.26
CA ARG A 27 13.58 -11.74 -2.85
C ARG A 27 14.02 -11.72 -1.39
N ILE A 28 15.22 -11.18 -1.14
CA ILE A 28 15.77 -11.03 0.21
C ILE A 28 15.41 -9.70 0.88
N PHE A 29 14.86 -8.75 0.12
CA PHE A 29 14.44 -7.44 0.61
C PHE A 29 12.97 -7.45 1.05
N CYS A 30 12.47 -6.32 1.57
CA CYS A 30 11.08 -6.20 1.98
C CYS A 30 10.13 -6.62 0.84
N LEU A 31 9.20 -7.50 1.18
CA LEU A 31 8.21 -8.09 0.27
C LEU A 31 6.96 -7.19 0.18
N HIS A 32 6.14 -7.46 -0.83
CA HIS A 32 4.86 -6.80 -1.10
C HIS A 32 3.71 -7.82 -0.99
N ASN A 33 3.81 -8.70 0.01
CA ASN A 33 2.81 -9.72 0.31
C ASN A 33 1.60 -9.13 1.05
N LEU A 34 0.58 -9.96 1.28
CA LEU A 34 -0.63 -9.55 2.01
C LEU A 34 -0.33 -9.04 3.44
N GLU A 35 0.70 -9.57 4.10
CA GLU A 35 1.09 -9.12 5.44
C GLU A 35 1.52 -7.65 5.42
N HIS A 36 2.41 -7.26 4.51
CA HIS A 36 2.78 -5.85 4.30
C HIS A 36 1.55 -4.97 4.09
N LEU A 37 0.66 -5.36 3.16
CA LEU A 37 -0.52 -4.57 2.84
C LEU A 37 -1.46 -4.40 4.06
N LEU A 38 -1.62 -5.44 4.87
CA LEU A 38 -2.44 -5.39 6.09
C LEU A 38 -1.78 -4.58 7.20
N ASP A 39 -0.46 -4.62 7.33
CA ASP A 39 0.26 -3.82 8.31
C ASP A 39 0.14 -2.33 7.96
N VAL A 40 0.27 -1.97 6.68
CA VAL A 40 -0.04 -0.61 6.19
C VAL A 40 -1.47 -0.22 6.54
N ALA A 41 -2.46 -1.09 6.28
CA ALA A 41 -3.87 -0.79 6.57
C ALA A 41 -4.12 -0.55 8.07
N ARG A 42 -3.46 -1.33 8.94
CA ARG A 42 -3.63 -1.23 10.40
C ARG A 42 -2.95 0.00 10.96
N ILE A 43 -1.72 0.29 10.54
CA ILE A 43 -1.01 1.51 10.93
C ILE A 43 -1.78 2.73 10.45
N ALA A 44 -2.22 2.74 9.18
CA ALA A 44 -3.04 3.83 8.64
C ALA A 44 -4.33 4.06 9.45
N TYR A 45 -4.97 2.98 9.90
CA TYR A 45 -6.15 3.08 10.75
C TYR A 45 -5.82 3.62 12.16
N ILE A 46 -4.69 3.22 12.76
CA ILE A 46 -4.23 3.76 14.04
C ILE A 46 -3.95 5.27 13.90
N LEU A 47 -3.16 5.67 12.90
CA LEU A 47 -2.85 7.08 12.64
C LEU A 47 -4.11 7.93 12.44
N THR A 48 -5.12 7.38 11.75
CA THR A 48 -6.42 8.04 11.57
C THR A 48 -7.10 8.30 12.91
N LEU A 49 -7.10 7.31 13.82
CA LEU A 49 -7.73 7.42 15.13
C LEU A 49 -6.99 8.38 16.06
N GLU A 50 -5.66 8.32 16.08
CA GLU A 50 -4.84 9.17 16.95
C GLU A 50 -4.88 10.65 16.55
N ARG A 51 -5.07 10.92 15.25
CA ARG A 51 -5.12 12.28 14.70
C ARG A 51 -6.54 12.83 14.56
N ASP A 52 -7.55 12.08 15.00
CA ASP A 52 -8.97 12.43 14.87
C ASP A 52 -9.37 12.81 13.43
N VAL A 53 -8.83 12.07 12.45
CA VAL A 53 -9.12 12.30 11.04
C VAL A 53 -10.39 11.54 10.63
N PRO A 54 -11.38 12.18 9.99
CA PRO A 54 -12.66 11.55 9.66
C PRO A 54 -12.60 10.71 8.38
N LEU A 55 -11.68 9.74 8.30
CA LEU A 55 -11.58 8.80 7.18
C LEU A 55 -12.39 7.52 7.43
N ASP A 56 -13.13 7.10 6.41
CA ASP A 56 -13.84 5.82 6.45
C ASP A 56 -12.85 4.64 6.49
N LYS A 57 -13.12 3.69 7.37
CA LYS A 57 -12.27 2.51 7.57
C LYS A 57 -12.10 1.67 6.30
N GLU A 58 -13.14 1.54 5.47
CA GLU A 58 -13.02 0.77 4.23
C GLU A 58 -12.21 1.52 3.16
N ILE A 59 -12.24 2.85 3.14
CA ILE A 59 -11.37 3.66 2.27
C ILE A 59 -9.90 3.44 2.64
N ILE A 60 -9.56 3.47 3.94
CA ILE A 60 -8.21 3.22 4.44
C ILE A 60 -7.72 1.82 4.06
N TYR A 61 -8.53 0.79 4.32
CA TYR A 61 -8.15 -0.58 4.01
C TYR A 61 -8.06 -0.82 2.50
N ALA A 62 -8.96 -0.23 1.71
CA ALA A 62 -8.91 -0.37 0.26
C ALA A 62 -7.65 0.30 -0.33
N SER A 63 -7.29 1.50 0.12
CA SER A 63 -6.08 2.17 -0.35
C SER A 63 -4.82 1.37 -0.01
N ALA A 64 -4.71 0.88 1.23
CA ALA A 64 -3.59 0.06 1.67
C ALA A 64 -3.51 -1.29 0.94
N LEU A 65 -4.63 -1.99 0.72
CA LEU A 65 -4.60 -3.26 -0.03
C LEU A 65 -4.25 -3.08 -1.51
N LEU A 66 -4.52 -1.91 -2.09
CA LEU A 66 -4.36 -1.67 -3.52
C LEU A 66 -3.08 -0.89 -3.88
N HIS A 67 -2.37 -0.28 -2.93
CA HIS A 67 -1.29 0.66 -3.25
C HIS A 67 -0.10 0.05 -4.02
N ASP A 68 0.20 -1.23 -3.79
CA ASP A 68 1.36 -1.93 -4.36
C ASP A 68 0.98 -3.06 -5.35
N ILE A 69 -0.30 -3.20 -5.75
CA ILE A 69 -0.74 -4.27 -6.66
C ILE A 69 -0.10 -4.20 -8.06
N GLY A 70 0.44 -3.04 -8.45
CA GLY A 70 1.20 -2.82 -9.68
C GLY A 70 2.66 -3.26 -9.61
N ARG A 71 3.15 -3.73 -8.46
CA ARG A 71 4.57 -4.04 -8.24
C ARG A 71 5.13 -5.08 -9.21
N TRP A 72 4.30 -6.02 -9.65
CA TRP A 72 4.72 -7.04 -10.61
C TRP A 72 5.13 -6.46 -11.98
N GLN A 73 4.56 -5.33 -12.41
CA GLN A 73 4.97 -4.67 -13.66
C GLN A 73 6.33 -4.00 -13.51
N GLN A 74 6.58 -3.32 -12.40
CA GLN A 74 7.90 -2.74 -12.11
C GLN A 74 9.02 -3.78 -12.19
N TYR A 75 8.77 -5.02 -11.75
CA TYR A 75 9.75 -6.11 -11.87
C TYR A 75 9.98 -6.58 -13.32
N LEU A 76 9.01 -6.36 -14.21
CA LEU A 76 9.07 -6.81 -15.59
C LEU A 76 9.69 -5.75 -16.52
N ASP A 77 9.31 -4.48 -16.35
CA ASP A 77 9.59 -3.42 -17.32
C ASP A 77 9.97 -2.07 -16.69
N GLU A 78 10.28 -2.04 -15.39
CA GLU A 78 10.66 -0.84 -14.64
C GLU A 78 9.57 0.24 -14.53
N SER A 79 8.31 -0.07 -14.88
CA SER A 79 7.19 0.85 -14.71
C SER A 79 7.05 1.38 -13.28
N ASP A 80 6.54 2.61 -13.14
CA ASP A 80 6.20 3.15 -11.83
C ASP A 80 5.00 2.39 -11.24
N HIS A 81 5.28 1.59 -10.19
CA HIS A 81 4.26 0.74 -9.58
C HIS A 81 3.12 1.54 -8.95
N ALA A 82 3.34 2.78 -8.51
CA ALA A 82 2.28 3.60 -7.92
C ALA A 82 1.26 4.03 -8.98
N LEU A 83 1.73 4.42 -10.17
CA LEU A 83 0.86 4.77 -11.30
C LEU A 83 0.11 3.55 -11.83
N VAL A 84 0.80 2.42 -11.96
CA VAL A 84 0.20 1.15 -12.36
C VAL A 84 -0.85 0.69 -11.35
N SER A 85 -0.53 0.67 -10.06
CA SER A 85 -1.47 0.28 -8.99
C SER A 85 -2.73 1.12 -9.04
N ALA A 86 -2.58 2.44 -9.23
CA ALA A 86 -3.68 3.37 -9.35
C ALA A 86 -4.57 3.09 -10.56
N GLU A 87 -4.01 2.70 -11.71
CA GLU A 87 -4.80 2.30 -12.88
C GLU A 87 -5.57 0.99 -12.62
N LEU A 88 -4.88 -0.04 -12.14
CA LEU A 88 -5.45 -1.35 -11.88
C LEU A 88 -6.54 -1.33 -10.79
N ALA A 89 -6.38 -0.46 -9.79
CA ALA A 89 -7.30 -0.34 -8.66
C ALA A 89 -8.68 0.18 -9.08
N ILE A 90 -8.80 0.94 -10.17
CA ILE A 90 -10.08 1.54 -10.61
C ILE A 90 -11.16 0.48 -10.79
N ASP A 91 -10.86 -0.58 -11.55
CA ASP A 91 -11.86 -1.59 -11.89
C ASP A 91 -12.15 -2.53 -10.71
N ILE A 92 -11.16 -2.78 -9.85
CA ILE A 92 -11.36 -3.53 -8.60
C ILE A 92 -12.31 -2.76 -7.68
N LEU A 93 -12.09 -1.45 -7.50
CA LEU A 93 -12.92 -0.61 -6.63
C LEU A 93 -14.36 -0.49 -7.15
N LYS A 94 -14.56 -0.32 -8.47
CA LYS A 94 -15.89 -0.35 -9.08
C LYS A 94 -16.61 -1.66 -8.81
N ALA A 95 -15.92 -2.79 -8.97
CA ALA A 95 -16.48 -4.12 -8.71
C ALA A 95 -16.77 -4.37 -7.21
N CYS A 96 -16.20 -3.56 -6.32
CA CYS A 96 -16.37 -3.67 -4.86
C CYS A 96 -17.30 -2.61 -4.27
N ASP A 97 -18.14 -1.98 -5.10
CA ASP A 97 -19.15 -0.97 -4.72
C ASP A 97 -18.58 0.30 -4.07
N PHE A 98 -17.38 0.72 -4.45
CA PHE A 98 -16.91 2.08 -4.14
C PHE A 98 -17.51 3.07 -5.14
N ASN A 99 -17.97 4.21 -4.63
CA ASN A 99 -18.52 5.25 -5.48
C ASN A 99 -17.39 6.06 -6.17
N GLN A 100 -17.76 6.88 -7.15
CA GLN A 100 -16.78 7.64 -7.93
C GLN A 100 -15.89 8.57 -7.11
N GLN A 101 -16.42 9.21 -6.07
CA GLN A 101 -15.65 10.12 -5.20
C GLN A 101 -14.64 9.35 -4.34
N GLU A 102 -15.07 8.22 -3.77
CA GLU A 102 -14.20 7.32 -3.00
C GLU A 102 -13.09 6.75 -3.90
N ILE A 103 -13.43 6.31 -5.12
CA ILE A 103 -12.45 5.82 -6.09
C ILE A 103 -11.41 6.90 -6.37
N GLN A 104 -11.84 8.12 -6.70
CA GLN A 104 -10.90 9.22 -6.99
C GLN A 104 -9.97 9.50 -5.81
N LEU A 105 -10.50 9.54 -4.59
CA LEU A 105 -9.71 9.74 -3.38
C LEU A 105 -8.65 8.63 -3.19
N ILE A 106 -9.07 7.36 -3.32
CA ILE A 106 -8.16 6.20 -3.17
C ILE A 106 -7.07 6.21 -4.26
N ILE A 107 -7.45 6.42 -5.52
CA ILE A 107 -6.51 6.44 -6.64
C ILE A 107 -5.48 7.57 -6.50
N GLN A 108 -5.89 8.75 -6.03
CA GLN A 108 -4.96 9.85 -5.80
C GLN A 108 -3.95 9.53 -4.71
N ALA A 109 -4.38 8.98 -3.58
CA ALA A 109 -3.48 8.56 -2.51
C ALA A 109 -2.49 7.48 -2.99
N ILE A 110 -2.96 6.49 -3.75
CA ILE A 110 -2.11 5.44 -4.33
C ILE A 110 -1.04 6.02 -5.26
N LYS A 111 -1.38 6.99 -6.12
CA LYS A 111 -0.38 7.62 -7.02
C LYS A 111 0.76 8.30 -6.26
N LYS A 112 0.49 8.85 -5.07
CA LYS A 112 1.42 9.69 -4.31
C LYS A 112 2.17 8.95 -3.19
N HIS A 113 1.79 7.71 -2.87
CA HIS A 113 2.31 6.97 -1.71
C HIS A 113 3.85 6.74 -1.75
N ARG A 114 4.47 6.79 -2.93
CA ARG A 114 5.87 6.41 -3.08
C ARG A 114 6.81 7.49 -2.55
N GLU A 115 6.66 8.72 -3.05
CA GLU A 115 7.63 9.81 -2.85
C GLU A 115 7.20 10.82 -1.79
N GLY A 116 5.91 10.87 -1.44
CA GLY A 116 5.42 11.86 -0.48
C GLY A 116 5.41 13.30 -1.03
N ASN A 117 5.52 13.44 -2.34
CA ASN A 117 5.42 14.72 -3.04
C ASN A 117 3.95 15.07 -3.28
N ASP A 118 3.63 16.36 -3.22
CA ASP A 118 2.30 16.92 -3.50
C ASP A 118 1.14 16.25 -2.73
N LEU A 119 1.41 15.77 -1.50
CA LEU A 119 0.37 15.25 -0.61
C LEU A 119 -0.60 16.36 -0.24
N SER A 120 -1.89 16.13 -0.44
CA SER A 120 -2.93 17.16 -0.33
C SER A 120 -4.17 16.75 0.44
N THR A 121 -4.40 15.45 0.61
CA THR A 121 -5.53 14.90 1.36
C THR A 121 -5.04 14.15 2.59
N ASP A 122 -5.88 14.03 3.62
CA ASP A 122 -5.52 13.25 4.80
C ASP A 122 -5.18 11.80 4.45
N LEU A 123 -5.87 11.21 3.45
CA LEU A 123 -5.56 9.87 2.97
C LEU A 123 -4.19 9.80 2.29
N ASP A 124 -3.78 10.84 1.56
CA ASP A 124 -2.45 10.92 0.95
C ASP A 124 -1.37 10.82 2.04
N PHE A 125 -1.48 11.64 3.09
CA PHE A 125 -0.53 11.67 4.22
C PHE A 125 -0.53 10.34 4.98
N ILE A 126 -1.71 9.84 5.34
CA ILE A 126 -1.86 8.63 6.14
C ILE A 126 -1.32 7.39 5.40
N LEU A 127 -1.64 7.24 4.11
CA LEU A 127 -1.17 6.09 3.32
C LEU A 127 0.34 6.13 3.13
N TYR A 128 0.88 7.30 2.78
CA TYR A 128 2.33 7.49 2.62
C TYR A 128 3.08 7.10 3.89
N GLU A 129 2.65 7.64 5.03
CA GLU A 129 3.31 7.42 6.31
C GLU A 129 3.21 5.96 6.75
N ALA A 130 2.02 5.36 6.65
CA ALA A 130 1.81 3.97 7.01
C ALA A 130 2.65 2.99 6.16
N ASP A 131 2.79 3.23 4.84
CA ASP A 131 3.71 2.43 3.99
C ASP A 131 5.15 2.51 4.49
N LYS A 132 5.65 3.71 4.81
CA LYS A 132 7.02 3.86 5.29
C LYS A 132 7.23 3.19 6.65
N GLN A 133 6.29 3.36 7.57
CA GLN A 133 6.39 2.87 8.93
C GLN A 133 6.16 1.36 9.08
N SER A 134 5.46 0.72 8.15
CA SER A 134 5.15 -0.73 8.20
C SER A 134 6.37 -1.65 8.16
N ARG A 135 7.54 -1.15 7.74
CA ARG A 135 8.74 -1.98 7.48
C ARG A 135 9.74 -1.91 8.62
N LEU A 136 9.63 -2.80 9.60
CA LEU A 136 10.54 -2.84 10.74
C LEU A 136 11.95 -3.33 10.34
N CYS A 137 12.98 -2.53 10.65
CA CYS A 137 14.36 -2.77 10.22
C CYS A 137 15.29 -3.32 11.33
N ILE A 138 14.85 -3.33 12.60
CA ILE A 138 15.62 -3.68 13.81
C ILE A 138 16.43 -4.97 13.66
N ASN A 139 15.84 -6.00 13.05
CA ASN A 139 16.47 -7.32 12.87
C ASN A 139 16.50 -7.73 11.39
N CYS A 140 16.57 -6.77 10.47
CA CYS A 140 16.58 -7.05 9.03
C CYS A 140 17.91 -7.70 8.63
N LYS A 141 17.87 -8.99 8.26
CA LYS A 141 19.05 -9.77 7.83
C LYS A 141 19.73 -9.19 6.57
N SER A 142 18.94 -8.50 5.73
CA SER A 142 19.39 -7.92 4.47
C SER A 142 19.75 -6.43 4.60
N SER A 143 19.84 -5.89 5.82
CA SER A 143 20.09 -4.47 6.08
C SER A 143 21.38 -3.94 5.43
N HIS A 144 22.43 -4.76 5.41
CA HIS A 144 23.73 -4.45 4.82
C HIS A 144 23.72 -4.35 3.28
N GLN A 145 22.75 -4.97 2.61
CA GLN A 145 22.54 -4.87 1.15
C GLN A 145 21.40 -3.90 0.80
N CYS A 146 20.74 -3.33 1.80
CA CYS A 146 19.56 -2.49 1.57
C CYS A 146 19.97 -1.13 1.04
N MET A 147 19.31 -0.70 -0.05
CA MET A 147 19.55 0.62 -0.66
C MET A 147 18.91 1.78 0.10
N LYS A 148 18.06 1.52 1.11
CA LYS A 148 17.55 2.58 1.99
C LYS A 148 18.71 3.16 2.79
N LYS A 149 18.76 4.49 2.90
CA LYS A 149 19.69 5.19 3.80
C LYS A 149 19.38 4.84 5.26
N GLU A 150 20.37 4.93 6.15
CA GLU A 150 20.22 4.54 7.56
C GLU A 150 19.19 5.40 8.32
N ASP A 151 19.08 6.68 7.99
CA ASP A 151 18.15 7.64 8.60
C ASP A 151 16.67 7.34 8.31
N ILE A 152 16.38 6.55 7.27
CA ILE A 152 15.02 6.16 6.88
C ILE A 152 14.71 4.68 7.14
N LYS A 153 15.58 3.98 7.89
CA LYS A 153 15.34 2.60 8.34
C LYS A 153 14.65 2.64 9.71
N ASN A 154 13.52 1.95 9.84
CA ASN A 154 12.75 1.95 11.09
C ASN A 154 13.42 1.06 12.16
N GLN A 155 14.21 1.67 13.04
CA GLN A 155 14.92 1.00 14.13
C GLN A 155 14.14 0.97 15.47
N SER A 156 12.92 1.51 15.47
CA SER A 156 12.00 1.53 16.60
C SER A 156 10.56 1.55 16.08
N ILE A 157 9.62 1.28 16.98
CA ILE A 157 8.18 1.51 16.76
C ILE A 157 7.84 2.88 17.33
N GLU A 158 7.04 3.67 16.62
CA GLU A 158 6.69 5.06 16.99
C GLU A 158 5.19 5.24 17.34
N TYR A 159 4.44 4.14 17.42
CA TYR A 159 2.99 4.08 17.67
C TYR A 159 2.62 2.93 18.63
#